data_AF-A0A5S3VRY2-F1
#
_entry.id   AF-A0A5S3VRY2-F1
#
_cell.length_a   1.000
_cell.length_b   1.000
_cell.length_c   1.000
_cell.angle_alpha   90.00
_cell.angle_beta   90.00
_cell.angle_gamma   90.00
#
_symmetry.space_group_name_H-M   'P 1'
#
loop_
_entity.id
_entity.type
_entity.pdbx_description
1 polymer ?
#
loop_
_entity_poly.entity_id
_entity_poly.type
_entity_poly.pdbx_seq_one_letter_code
_entity_poly.pdbx_strand_id
1 'polypeptide(L)'
;KKGLLKTKVNLGSGIASIFKGKKIDDDLFEELETQLLTADLGVDTTMKLIDSLTDAADRKQLKDGDALYELMKQEMAEMLKE
;
A
#
# COMPACT_ATOMS: atom_id res chain seq x y z
N LYS A 1 -9.48 -12.69 -14.92
CA LYS A 1 -8.00 -12.73 -14.75
C LYS A 1 -7.20 -11.64 -15.51
N LYS A 2 -7.79 -10.79 -16.38
CA LYS A 2 -7.07 -9.69 -17.09
C LYS A 2 -7.14 -8.30 -16.43
N GLY A 3 -8.07 -8.05 -15.50
CA GLY A 3 -8.17 -6.77 -14.78
C GLY A 3 -7.02 -6.54 -13.78
N LEU A 4 -6.58 -7.62 -13.12
CA LEU A 4 -5.58 -7.60 -12.04
C LEU A 4 -4.17 -7.15 -12.46
N LEU A 5 -3.85 -7.22 -13.76
CA LEU A 5 -2.56 -6.79 -14.29
C LEU A 5 -2.46 -5.27 -14.41
N LYS A 6 -3.58 -4.57 -14.66
CA LYS A 6 -3.57 -3.10 -14.79
C LYS A 6 -3.40 -2.40 -13.44
N THR A 7 -4.04 -2.92 -12.39
CA THR A 7 -3.92 -2.39 -11.02
C THR A 7 -2.52 -2.62 -10.47
N LYS A 8 -1.92 -3.81 -10.66
CA LYS A 8 -0.53 -4.09 -10.27
C LYS A 8 0.50 -3.21 -10.98
N VAL A 9 0.28 -2.87 -12.26
CA VAL A 9 1.22 -2.08 -13.06
C VAL A 9 1.10 -0.58 -12.77
N ASN A 10 -0.12 -0.05 -12.59
CA ASN A 10 -0.32 1.38 -12.31
C ASN A 10 0.01 1.77 -10.87
N LEU A 11 -0.35 0.94 -9.88
CA LEU A 11 0.06 1.19 -8.49
C LEU A 11 1.57 1.00 -8.32
N GLY A 12 2.13 -0.03 -8.97
CA GLY A 12 3.51 -0.47 -8.71
C GLY A 12 4.58 0.61 -8.92
N SER A 13 4.46 1.44 -9.95
CA SER A 13 5.52 2.39 -10.30
C SER A 13 5.40 3.75 -9.60
N GLY A 14 4.18 4.24 -9.38
CA GLY A 14 3.95 5.53 -8.68
C GLY A 14 4.00 5.38 -7.16
N ILE A 15 3.53 4.25 -6.64
CA ILE A 15 3.54 3.99 -5.20
C ILE A 15 4.94 3.60 -4.70
N ALA A 16 5.71 2.84 -5.48
CA ALA A 16 7.08 2.47 -5.07
C ALA A 16 7.98 3.69 -4.85
N SER A 17 7.78 4.79 -5.60
CA SER A 17 8.57 6.01 -5.41
C SER A 17 8.29 6.73 -4.10
N ILE A 18 7.09 6.56 -3.53
CA ILE A 18 6.71 7.18 -2.25
C ILE A 18 7.47 6.50 -1.10
N PHE A 19 7.56 5.18 -1.16
CA PHE A 19 8.22 4.34 -0.16
C PHE A 19 9.75 4.45 -0.21
N LYS A 20 10.32 4.71 -1.38
CA LYS A 20 11.77 4.69 -1.58
C LYS A 20 12.47 5.80 -0.80
N GLY A 21 13.22 5.42 0.23
CA GLY A 21 14.01 6.34 1.05
C GLY A 21 13.20 7.16 2.04
N LYS A 22 11.89 6.90 2.19
CA LYS A 22 11.05 7.48 3.23
C LYS A 22 10.99 6.58 4.46
N LYS A 23 10.79 7.22 5.61
CA LYS A 23 10.53 6.54 6.87
C LYS A 23 9.05 6.17 6.93
N ILE A 24 8.73 5.17 7.74
CA ILE A 24 7.35 4.85 8.05
C ILE A 24 6.88 5.87 9.09
N ASP A 25 6.20 6.90 8.60
CA ASP A 25 5.60 7.99 9.37
C ASP A 25 4.21 8.31 8.81
N ASP A 26 3.48 9.18 9.52
CA ASP A 26 2.12 9.56 9.15
C ASP A 26 2.05 10.21 7.76
N ASP A 27 3.07 11.00 7.40
CA ASP A 27 3.18 11.64 6.08
C ASP A 27 3.22 10.60 4.95
N LEU A 28 3.94 9.49 5.13
CA LEU A 28 3.98 8.39 4.17
C LEU A 28 2.59 7.74 3.99
N PHE A 29 1.86 7.52 5.09
CA PHE A 29 0.53 6.92 5.03
C PHE A 29 -0.49 7.87 4.37
N GLU A 30 -0.39 9.17 4.61
CA GLU A 30 -1.26 10.17 3.97
C GLU A 30 -1.01 10.27 2.45
N GLU A 31 0.26 10.26 2.02
CA GLU A 31 0.61 10.19 0.59
C GLU A 31 0.11 8.88 -0.05
N LEU A 32 0.24 7.76 0.67
CA LEU A 32 -0.27 6.46 0.23
C LEU A 32 -1.80 6.47 0.07
N GLU A 33 -2.53 7.02 1.05
CA GLU A 33 -4.00 7.13 1.02
C GLU A 33 -4.46 7.84 -0.25
N THR A 34 -3.87 9.01 -0.52
CA THR A 34 -4.21 9.83 -1.68
C THR A 34 -4.01 9.06 -2.99
N GLN A 35 -2.94 8.27 -3.09
CA GLN A 35 -2.63 7.46 -4.27
C GLN A 35 -3.60 6.28 -4.44
N LEU A 36 -3.97 5.60 -3.35
CA LEU A 36 -4.92 4.50 -3.36
C LEU A 36 -6.32 4.97 -3.74
N LEU A 37 -6.76 6.13 -3.22
CA LEU A 37 -8.02 6.77 -3.62
C LEU A 37 -8.03 7.12 -5.11
N THR A 38 -6.91 7.65 -5.63
CA THR A 38 -6.75 7.96 -7.06
C THR A 38 -6.74 6.72 -7.95
N ALA A 39 -6.40 5.56 -7.40
CA ALA A 39 -6.35 4.29 -8.10
C ALA A 39 -7.68 3.51 -8.09
N ASP A 40 -8.80 4.19 -7.82
CA ASP A 40 -10.17 3.65 -7.82
C ASP A 40 -10.40 2.50 -6.81
N LEU A 41 -9.66 2.47 -5.69
CA LEU A 41 -9.89 1.50 -4.60
C LEU A 41 -11.08 1.89 -3.70
N GLY A 42 -11.42 3.18 -3.66
CA GLY A 42 -12.44 3.73 -2.77
C GLY A 42 -11.95 3.91 -1.32
N VAL A 43 -12.71 4.68 -0.54
CA VAL A 43 -12.35 5.07 0.84
C VAL A 43 -12.27 3.85 1.76
N ASP A 44 -13.29 2.99 1.73
CA ASP A 44 -13.36 1.82 2.63
C ASP A 44 -12.18 0.86 2.44
N THR A 45 -11.83 0.56 1.19
CA THR A 45 -10.71 -0.33 0.86
C THR A 45 -9.37 0.31 1.23
N THR A 46 -9.25 1.62 0.99
CA THR A 46 -8.03 2.37 1.31
C THR A 46 -7.77 2.39 2.80
N MET A 47 -8.78 2.75 3.61
CA MET A 47 -8.69 2.75 5.07
C MET A 47 -8.32 1.37 5.61
N LYS A 48 -9.00 0.31 5.14
CA LYS A 48 -8.68 -1.08 5.54
C LYS A 48 -7.24 -1.46 5.22
N LEU A 49 -6.72 -1.06 4.05
CA LEU A 49 -5.34 -1.34 3.67
C LEU A 49 -4.35 -0.59 4.54
N ILE A 50 -4.57 0.69 4.80
CA ILE A 50 -3.70 1.51 5.65
C ILE A 50 -3.70 1.02 7.10
N ASP A 51 -4.87 0.70 7.65
CA ASP A 51 -4.98 0.13 8.99
C ASP A 51 -4.18 -1.18 9.08
N SER A 52 -4.40 -2.11 8.14
CA SER A 52 -3.68 -3.40 8.11
C SER A 52 -2.17 -3.21 7.96
N LEU A 53 -1.75 -2.27 7.11
CA LEU A 53 -0.35 -1.95 6.90
C LEU A 53 0.31 -1.37 8.14
N THR A 54 -0.34 -0.43 8.82
CA THR A 54 0.16 0.22 10.04
C THR A 54 0.35 -0.82 11.13
N ASP A 55 -0.68 -1.63 11.34
CA ASP A 55 -0.69 -2.75 12.26
C ASP A 55 0.42 -3.77 11.98
N ALA A 56 0.56 -4.19 10.73
CA ALA A 56 1.56 -5.17 10.35
C ALA A 56 2.98 -4.57 10.32
N ALA A 57 3.13 -3.28 10.05
CA ALA A 57 4.40 -2.57 10.15
C ALA A 57 4.87 -2.48 11.59
N ASP A 58 3.99 -2.15 12.53
CA ASP A 58 4.29 -2.11 13.96
C ASP A 58 4.64 -3.51 14.50
N ARG A 59 3.80 -4.51 14.19
CA ARG A 59 4.05 -5.92 14.57
C ARG A 59 5.40 -6.45 14.05
N LYS A 60 5.78 -6.08 12.82
CA LYS A 60 7.04 -6.50 12.19
C LYS A 60 8.20 -5.55 12.49
N GLN A 61 7.97 -4.46 13.23
CA GLN A 61 8.94 -3.39 13.50
C GLN A 61 9.64 -2.91 12.22
N LEU A 62 8.85 -2.70 11.15
CA LEU A 62 9.38 -2.20 9.89
C LEU A 62 9.95 -0.79 10.10
N LYS A 63 11.09 -0.52 9.49
CA LYS A 63 11.78 0.78 9.62
C LYS A 63 12.07 1.45 8.28
N ASP A 64 11.89 0.73 7.18
CA ASP A 64 12.09 1.25 5.83
C ASP A 64 10.77 1.18 5.04
N GLY A 65 10.61 2.13 4.11
CA GLY A 65 9.48 2.09 3.19
C GLY A 65 9.55 0.90 2.23
N ASP A 66 10.73 0.36 1.93
CA ASP A 66 10.87 -0.79 1.03
C ASP A 66 10.19 -2.05 1.58
N ALA A 67 10.33 -2.36 2.88
CA ALA A 67 9.64 -3.47 3.51
C ALA A 67 8.14 -3.20 3.66
N LEU A 68 7.75 -1.94 3.89
CA LEU A 68 6.33 -1.55 3.92
C LEU A 68 5.67 -1.72 2.56
N TYR A 69 6.39 -1.44 1.48
CA TYR A 69 5.93 -1.68 0.11
C TYR A 69 5.74 -3.16 -0.20
N GLU A 70 6.65 -4.03 0.23
CA GLU A 70 6.47 -5.48 0.08
C GLU A 70 5.27 -5.98 0.90
N LEU A 71 5.08 -5.46 2.12
CA LEU A 71 3.92 -5.76 2.94
C LEU A 71 2.61 -5.32 2.27
N MET A 72 2.55 -4.10 1.73
CA MET A 72 1.39 -3.59 0.99
C MET A 72 1.02 -4.53 -0.17
N LYS A 73 2.00 -5.01 -0.94
CA LYS A 73 1.71 -5.96 -2.02
C LYS A 73 1.10 -7.26 -1.51
N GLN A 74 1.53 -7.73 -0.34
CA GLN A 74 0.98 -8.94 0.29
C GLN A 74 -0.47 -8.71 0.71
N GLU A 75 -0.74 -7.63 1.45
CA GLU A 75 -2.09 -7.25 1.92
C GLU A 75 -3.06 -7.05 0.74
N MET A 76 -2.62 -6.33 -0.30
CA MET A 76 -3.42 -6.17 -1.52
C MET A 76 -3.66 -7.49 -2.24
N ALA A 77 -2.68 -8.38 -2.29
CA ALA A 77 -2.86 -9.70 -2.91
C ALA A 77 -3.80 -10.60 -2.09
N GLU A 78 -3.89 -10.38 -0.79
CA GLU A 78 -4.78 -11.10 0.12
C GLU A 78 -6.22 -10.60 -0.02
N MET A 79 -6.44 -9.27 0.01
CA MET A 79 -7.76 -8.67 -0.27
C MET A 79 -8.34 -9.04 -1.64
N LEU A 80 -7.49 -9.26 -2.64
CA LEU A 80 -7.92 -9.64 -4.00
C LEU A 80 -8.16 -11.16 -4.18
N LYS A 81 -7.82 -11.97 -3.19
CA LYS A 81 -8.08 -13.42 -3.19
C LYS A 81 -9.46 -13.78 -2.61
N GLU A 82 -10.04 -12.88 -1.82
CA GLU A 82 -11.46 -12.94 -1.41
C GLU A 82 -12.39 -12.48 -2.54
#